data_AF-A0A963FNI8-F1
#
_entry.id   AF-A0A963FNI8-F1
#
_cell.length_a   1.000
_cell.length_b   1.000
_cell.length_c   1.000
_cell.angle_alpha   90.00
_cell.angle_beta   90.00
_cell.angle_gamma   90.00
#
_symmetry.space_group_name_H-M   'P 1'
#
loop_
_entity.id
_entity.type
_entity.pdbx_description
1 polymer ?
#
loop_
_entity_poly.entity_id
_entity_poly.type
_entity_poly.pdbx_seq_one_letter_code
_entity_poly.pdbx_strand_id
1 'polypeptide(L)'
;MSVPGHRPPAASDAFCLVCQCPLNGVGRRALRTGGPAVCASRECQWVAAQQLRMGELRFSAFISQHRAMLAGRKADAARREARRRAETRFAARQNRRFIAALAHRDPALRDALAVNLPDDPRPLRPVAPERIARYRRHLLDQIAIARQAASAEDSDFIGDRGIIQRQSELDALFASRPDLKADSDALCMTCRGGCCTTGGEHAHLSALSFRLQLDAEPDLSDEILCERYLSRVPAEALEGSCINQTRQGCTLPRELRSLTCNAYYCDELKRFHVARAEPAAGATALAVLRRHDHWHRNDAGPFSRVTAIVRVEGGVATACARRRRDGTTR
;
A
#
# COMPACT_ATOMS: atom_id res chain seq x y z
N MET A 1 -23.27 -56.81 -30.80
CA MET A 1 -22.80 -55.47 -31.20
C MET A 1 -22.40 -54.72 -29.95
N SER A 2 -21.11 -54.72 -29.62
CA SER A 2 -20.58 -54.11 -28.40
C SER A 2 -20.27 -52.64 -28.66
N VAL A 3 -20.85 -51.74 -27.86
CA VAL A 3 -20.61 -50.29 -27.93
C VAL A 3 -19.14 -50.02 -27.55
N PRO A 4 -18.37 -49.22 -28.30
CA PRO A 4 -16.97 -48.96 -28.02
C PRO A 4 -16.79 -48.24 -26.69
N GLY A 5 -15.91 -48.78 -25.85
CA GLY A 5 -15.58 -48.26 -24.53
C GLY A 5 -15.05 -46.83 -24.58
N HIS A 6 -15.72 -45.94 -23.85
CA HIS A 6 -15.21 -44.61 -23.51
C HIS A 6 -14.02 -44.79 -22.57
N ARG A 7 -12.79 -44.74 -23.10
CA ARG A 7 -11.56 -44.73 -22.31
C ARG A 7 -11.54 -43.42 -21.50
N PRO A 8 -11.50 -43.44 -20.16
CA PRO A 8 -11.37 -42.20 -19.40
C PRO A 8 -10.04 -41.51 -19.78
N PRO A 9 -10.04 -40.18 -19.96
CA PRO A 9 -8.85 -39.44 -20.36
C PRO A 9 -7.71 -39.71 -19.35
N ALA A 10 -6.49 -39.85 -19.87
CA ALA A 10 -5.30 -40.06 -19.05
C ALA A 10 -5.23 -39.00 -17.94
N ALA A 11 -5.04 -39.43 -16.70
CA ALA A 11 -5.14 -38.60 -15.50
C ALA A 11 -4.09 -37.46 -15.41
N SER A 12 -3.25 -37.27 -16.43
CA SER A 12 -2.21 -36.23 -16.52
C SER A 12 -2.76 -34.83 -16.77
N ASP A 13 -3.90 -34.68 -17.46
CA ASP A 13 -4.43 -33.37 -17.91
C ASP A 13 -5.83 -33.06 -17.38
N ALA A 14 -6.10 -33.39 -16.12
CA ALA A 14 -7.39 -33.05 -15.51
C ALA A 14 -7.46 -31.53 -15.23
N PHE A 15 -8.50 -30.87 -15.74
CA PHE A 15 -8.78 -29.45 -15.53
C PHE A 15 -9.98 -29.24 -14.59
N CYS A 16 -10.00 -28.11 -13.91
CA CYS A 16 -11.13 -27.72 -13.09
C CYS A 16 -12.37 -27.44 -13.95
N LEU A 17 -13.48 -28.09 -13.62
CA LEU A 17 -14.81 -27.90 -14.22
C LEU A 17 -15.24 -26.43 -14.21
N VAL A 18 -14.85 -25.65 -13.21
CA VAL A 18 -15.31 -24.27 -13.05
C VAL A 18 -14.34 -23.26 -13.66
N CYS A 19 -13.05 -23.30 -13.31
CA CYS A 19 -12.09 -22.27 -13.74
C CYS A 19 -11.14 -22.70 -14.86
N GLN A 20 -11.23 -23.95 -15.32
CA GLN A 20 -10.40 -24.56 -16.36
C GLN A 20 -8.87 -24.49 -16.10
N CYS A 21 -8.45 -24.27 -14.86
CA CYS A 21 -7.04 -24.42 -14.48
C CYS A 21 -6.68 -25.90 -14.31
N PRO A 22 -5.42 -26.29 -14.56
CA PRO A 22 -4.93 -27.63 -14.24
C PRO A 22 -5.18 -27.96 -12.77
N LEU A 23 -5.67 -29.18 -12.50
CA LEU A 23 -5.89 -29.63 -11.13
C LEU A 23 -4.55 -29.90 -10.44
N ASN A 24 -4.41 -29.36 -9.23
CA ASN A 24 -3.31 -29.68 -8.31
C ASN A 24 -3.60 -31.01 -7.56
N GLY A 25 -2.70 -31.43 -6.67
CA GLY A 25 -2.82 -32.71 -5.94
C GLY A 25 -4.14 -32.89 -5.18
N VAL A 26 -4.71 -31.81 -4.63
CA VAL A 26 -6.00 -31.84 -3.93
C VAL A 26 -7.15 -32.12 -4.90
N GLY A 27 -7.23 -31.37 -6.00
CA GLY A 27 -8.28 -31.55 -7.01
C GLY A 27 -8.20 -32.91 -7.71
N ARG A 28 -6.99 -33.42 -7.96
CA ARG A 28 -6.79 -34.76 -8.53
C ARG A 28 -7.21 -35.87 -7.57
N ARG A 29 -6.95 -35.72 -6.26
CA ARG A 29 -7.38 -36.69 -5.26
C ARG A 29 -8.90 -36.77 -5.19
N ALA A 30 -9.57 -35.63 -5.15
CA ALA A 30 -11.04 -35.56 -5.14
C ALA A 30 -11.64 -36.26 -6.38
N LEU A 31 -11.05 -36.04 -7.56
CA LEU A 31 -11.49 -36.70 -8.80
C LEU A 31 -11.30 -38.23 -8.74
N ARG A 32 -10.20 -38.72 -8.15
CA ARG A 32 -9.95 -40.17 -8.00
C ARG A 32 -10.93 -40.85 -7.04
N THR A 33 -11.46 -40.13 -6.06
CA THR A 33 -12.45 -40.65 -5.10
C THR A 33 -13.91 -40.45 -5.57
N GLY A 34 -14.13 -40.20 -6.87
CA GLY A 34 -15.47 -39.99 -7.44
C GLY A 34 -16.08 -38.61 -7.19
N GLY A 35 -15.30 -37.66 -6.64
CA GLY A 35 -15.73 -36.27 -6.46
C GLY A 35 -15.64 -35.44 -7.75
N PRO A 36 -16.22 -34.22 -7.76
CA PRO A 36 -16.21 -33.37 -8.95
C PRO A 36 -14.79 -32.87 -9.26
N ALA A 37 -14.46 -32.72 -10.55
CA ALA A 37 -13.17 -32.23 -11.03
C ALA A 37 -12.98 -30.73 -10.72
N VAL A 38 -12.62 -30.37 -9.48
CA VAL A 38 -12.60 -28.96 -9.03
C VAL A 38 -11.28 -28.65 -8.33
N CYS A 39 -10.75 -27.44 -8.53
CA CYS A 39 -9.52 -27.01 -7.85
C CYS A 39 -9.77 -26.65 -6.38
N ALA A 40 -8.70 -26.33 -5.64
CA ALA A 40 -8.77 -25.97 -4.23
C ALA A 40 -9.43 -24.59 -3.94
N SER A 41 -9.84 -23.83 -4.96
CA SER A 41 -10.51 -22.55 -4.77
C SER A 41 -11.91 -22.76 -4.18
N ARG A 42 -12.20 -22.09 -3.05
CA ARG A 42 -13.53 -22.09 -2.42
C ARG A 42 -14.64 -21.65 -3.37
N GLU A 43 -14.36 -20.69 -4.26
CA GLU A 43 -15.31 -20.23 -5.28
C GLU A 43 -15.64 -21.35 -6.26
N CYS A 44 -14.64 -22.09 -6.74
CA CYS A 44 -14.86 -23.21 -7.66
C CYS A 44 -15.60 -24.38 -6.98
N GLN A 45 -15.28 -24.66 -5.71
CA GLN A 45 -15.98 -25.69 -4.92
C GLN A 45 -17.45 -25.33 -4.70
N TRP A 46 -17.73 -24.07 -4.35
CA TRP A 46 -19.10 -23.58 -4.18
C TRP A 46 -19.92 -23.64 -5.48
N VAL A 47 -19.33 -23.22 -6.61
CA VAL A 47 -19.99 -23.32 -7.93
C VAL A 47 -20.29 -24.77 -8.26
N ALA A 48 -19.33 -25.69 -8.05
CA ALA A 48 -19.55 -27.11 -8.33
C ALA A 48 -20.60 -27.75 -7.42
N ALA A 49 -20.67 -27.35 -6.15
CA ALA A 49 -21.69 -27.83 -5.21
C ALA A 49 -23.12 -27.46 -5.62
N GLN A 50 -23.32 -26.42 -6.45
CA GLN A 50 -24.64 -26.08 -7.00
C GLN A 50 -25.21 -27.15 -7.92
N GLN A 51 -24.38 -28.07 -8.44
CA GLN A 51 -24.83 -29.18 -9.28
C GLN A 51 -25.89 -30.04 -8.61
N LEU A 52 -25.80 -30.23 -7.29
CA LEU A 52 -26.76 -31.04 -6.52
C LEU A 52 -28.10 -30.33 -6.30
N ARG A 53 -28.16 -29.01 -6.51
CA ARG A 53 -29.35 -28.17 -6.26
C ARG A 53 -30.06 -27.76 -7.55
N MET A 54 -29.40 -27.93 -8.70
CA MET A 54 -29.88 -27.46 -9.99
C MET A 54 -30.00 -28.65 -10.94
N GLY A 55 -31.07 -28.69 -11.74
CA GLY A 55 -31.15 -29.63 -12.86
C GLY A 55 -30.02 -29.40 -13.87
N GLU A 56 -29.63 -30.44 -14.59
CA GLU A 56 -28.44 -30.47 -15.47
C GLU A 56 -28.37 -29.30 -16.46
N LEU A 57 -29.47 -28.98 -17.15
CA LEU A 57 -29.54 -27.87 -18.10
C LEU A 57 -29.27 -26.51 -17.44
N ARG A 58 -29.86 -26.27 -16.26
CA ARG A 58 -29.65 -25.03 -15.51
C ARG A 58 -28.21 -24.93 -15.00
N PHE A 59 -27.65 -26.05 -14.54
CA PHE A 59 -26.27 -26.10 -14.06
C PHE A 59 -25.26 -25.85 -15.20
N SER A 60 -25.50 -26.39 -16.39
CA SER A 60 -24.64 -26.17 -17.56
C SER A 60 -24.59 -24.69 -17.98
N ALA A 61 -25.76 -24.02 -18.03
CA ALA A 61 -25.84 -22.59 -18.30
C ALA A 61 -25.14 -21.76 -17.19
N PHE A 62 -25.39 -22.11 -15.93
CA PHE A 62 -24.77 -21.47 -14.76
C PHE A 62 -23.24 -21.57 -14.77
N ILE A 63 -22.68 -22.76 -15.06
CA ILE A 63 -21.23 -22.96 -15.17
C ILE A 63 -20.65 -22.19 -16.35
N SER A 64 -21.34 -22.16 -17.50
CA SER A 64 -20.87 -21.42 -18.67
C SER A 64 -20.75 -19.92 -18.38
N GLN A 65 -21.74 -19.34 -17.70
CA GLN A 65 -21.69 -17.96 -17.24
C GLN A 65 -20.55 -17.71 -16.23
N HIS A 66 -20.38 -18.60 -15.24
CA HIS A 66 -19.31 -18.48 -14.25
C HIS A 66 -17.92 -18.60 -14.87
N ARG A 67 -17.74 -19.51 -15.84
CA ARG A 67 -16.50 -19.66 -16.61
C ARG A 67 -16.15 -18.36 -17.32
N ALA A 68 -17.11 -17.75 -18.02
CA ALA A 68 -16.90 -16.48 -18.71
C ALA A 68 -16.50 -15.37 -17.74
N MET A 69 -17.18 -15.26 -16.59
CA MET A 69 -16.83 -14.28 -15.54
C MET A 69 -15.42 -14.49 -14.98
N LEU A 70 -15.04 -15.74 -14.67
CA LEU A 70 -13.70 -16.05 -14.15
C LEU A 70 -12.62 -15.83 -15.21
N ALA A 71 -12.88 -16.18 -16.46
CA ALA A 71 -11.98 -15.90 -17.57
C ALA A 71 -11.77 -14.39 -17.76
N GLY A 72 -12.85 -13.59 -17.69
CA GLY A 72 -12.80 -12.13 -17.68
C GLY A 72 -11.93 -11.59 -16.54
N ARG A 73 -12.20 -11.99 -15.29
CA ARG A 73 -11.41 -11.58 -14.10
C ARG A 73 -9.93 -11.93 -14.23
N LYS A 74 -9.59 -13.12 -14.74
CA LYS A 74 -8.21 -13.55 -15.00
C LYS A 74 -7.55 -12.71 -16.08
N ALA A 75 -8.24 -12.47 -17.20
CA ALA A 75 -7.73 -11.64 -18.28
C ALA A 75 -7.48 -10.20 -17.81
N ASP A 76 -8.39 -9.63 -17.00
CA ASP A 76 -8.21 -8.33 -16.37
C ASP A 76 -7.01 -8.29 -15.42
N ALA A 77 -6.85 -9.31 -14.57
CA ALA A 77 -5.70 -9.40 -13.67
C ALA A 77 -4.38 -9.50 -14.45
N ALA A 78 -4.34 -10.31 -15.51
CA ALA A 78 -3.18 -10.44 -16.39
C ALA A 78 -2.85 -9.12 -17.11
N ARG A 79 -3.87 -8.40 -17.61
CA ARG A 79 -3.70 -7.06 -18.20
C ARG A 79 -3.11 -6.07 -17.20
N ARG A 80 -3.65 -6.02 -15.98
CA ARG A 80 -3.15 -5.14 -14.90
C ARG A 80 -1.70 -5.44 -14.54
N GLU A 81 -1.34 -6.72 -14.42
CA GLU A 81 0.02 -7.14 -14.08
C GLU A 81 1.02 -6.83 -15.22
N ALA A 82 0.66 -7.17 -16.47
CA ALA A 82 1.49 -6.86 -17.64
C ALA A 82 1.76 -5.35 -17.75
N ARG A 83 0.73 -4.54 -17.46
CA ARG A 83 0.83 -3.08 -17.43
C ARG A 83 1.75 -2.58 -16.32
N ARG A 84 1.57 -3.06 -15.08
CA ARG A 84 2.46 -2.74 -13.94
C ARG A 84 3.93 -3.06 -14.26
N ARG A 85 4.20 -4.20 -14.89
CA ARG A 85 5.55 -4.58 -15.35
C ARG A 85 6.09 -3.64 -16.43
N ALA A 86 5.27 -3.25 -17.39
CA ALA A 86 5.66 -2.31 -18.43
C ALA A 86 6.02 -0.94 -17.84
N GLU A 87 5.22 -0.43 -16.90
CA GLU A 87 5.44 0.84 -16.20
C GLU A 87 6.70 0.80 -15.34
N THR A 88 6.90 -0.27 -14.57
CA THR A 88 8.12 -0.46 -13.76
C THR A 88 9.37 -0.43 -14.64
N ARG A 89 9.36 -1.14 -15.78
CA ARG A 89 10.49 -1.14 -16.74
C ARG A 89 10.70 0.24 -17.38
N PHE A 90 9.63 0.94 -17.71
CA PHE A 90 9.71 2.29 -18.26
C PHE A 90 10.30 3.27 -17.26
N ALA A 91 9.81 3.26 -16.02
CA ALA A 91 10.34 4.08 -14.93
C ALA A 91 11.82 3.80 -14.67
N ALA A 92 12.21 2.52 -14.60
CA ALA A 92 13.61 2.13 -14.43
C ALA A 92 14.53 2.67 -15.55
N ARG A 93 14.09 2.58 -16.82
CA ARG A 93 14.85 3.15 -17.95
C ARG A 93 14.98 4.67 -17.85
N GLN A 94 13.91 5.37 -17.48
CA GLN A 94 13.96 6.82 -17.28
C GLN A 94 14.88 7.20 -16.11
N ASN A 95 14.78 6.50 -14.99
CA ASN A 95 15.60 6.75 -13.80
C ASN A 95 17.10 6.59 -14.11
N ARG A 96 17.49 5.54 -14.86
CA ARG A 96 18.88 5.37 -15.31
C ARG A 96 19.37 6.54 -16.16
N ARG A 97 18.53 7.10 -17.04
CA ARG A 97 18.86 8.28 -17.85
C ARG A 97 19.06 9.52 -16.97
N PHE A 98 18.20 9.72 -15.98
CA PHE A 98 18.35 10.84 -15.04
C PHE A 98 19.61 10.72 -14.19
N ILE A 99 19.89 9.52 -13.65
CA ILE A 99 21.12 9.24 -12.92
C ILE A 99 22.34 9.54 -13.79
N ALA A 100 22.40 8.98 -15.00
CA ALA A 100 23.53 9.22 -15.91
C ALA A 100 23.73 10.71 -16.20
N ALA A 101 22.64 11.44 -16.50
CA ALA A 101 22.70 12.87 -16.78
C ALA A 101 23.18 13.70 -15.57
N LEU A 102 22.73 13.37 -14.36
CA LEU A 102 23.15 14.05 -13.13
C LEU A 102 24.58 13.65 -12.72
N ALA A 103 24.97 12.39 -12.95
CA ALA A 103 26.30 11.87 -12.64
C ALA A 103 27.42 12.52 -13.46
N HIS A 104 27.09 13.08 -14.64
CA HIS A 104 28.03 13.92 -15.40
C HIS A 104 28.39 15.23 -14.67
N ARG A 105 27.50 15.74 -13.81
CA ARG A 105 27.73 16.97 -13.02
C ARG A 105 28.22 16.67 -11.61
N ASP A 106 27.76 15.56 -11.04
CA ASP A 106 28.14 15.09 -9.72
C ASP A 106 28.41 13.57 -9.76
N PRO A 107 29.68 13.15 -9.91
CA PRO A 107 30.05 11.74 -9.99
C PRO A 107 29.57 10.88 -8.82
N ALA A 108 29.31 11.46 -7.65
CA ALA A 108 28.79 10.73 -6.48
C ALA A 108 27.39 10.16 -6.73
N LEU A 109 26.64 10.70 -7.70
CA LEU A 109 25.30 10.21 -8.05
C LEU A 109 25.30 8.98 -8.95
N ARG A 110 26.46 8.50 -9.42
CA ARG A 110 26.56 7.35 -10.33
C ARG A 110 25.88 6.10 -9.77
N ASP A 111 26.05 5.89 -8.47
CA ASP A 111 25.52 4.72 -7.75
C ASP A 111 24.28 5.05 -6.92
N ALA A 112 23.65 6.20 -7.16
CA ALA A 112 22.49 6.64 -6.41
C ALA A 112 21.28 5.71 -6.63
N LEU A 113 20.56 5.44 -5.54
CA LEU A 113 19.37 4.61 -5.55
C LEU A 113 18.16 5.44 -5.99
N ALA A 114 17.57 5.12 -7.14
CA ALA A 114 16.36 5.78 -7.59
C ALA A 114 15.12 5.27 -6.82
N VAL A 115 14.38 6.20 -6.21
CA VAL A 115 13.13 5.93 -5.48
C VAL A 115 12.00 6.66 -6.20
N ASN A 116 11.02 5.93 -6.76
CA ASN A 116 9.89 6.59 -7.43
C ASN A 116 8.88 7.03 -6.39
N LEU A 117 8.59 8.32 -6.33
CA LEU A 117 7.65 8.87 -5.36
C LEU A 117 6.49 9.58 -6.08
N PRO A 118 5.26 9.45 -5.56
CA PRO A 118 4.16 10.26 -6.05
C PRO A 118 4.42 11.75 -5.76
N ASP A 119 4.09 12.60 -6.73
CA ASP A 119 3.93 14.05 -6.57
C ASP A 119 2.47 14.37 -6.83
N ASP A 120 1.75 14.46 -5.73
CA ASP A 120 0.34 14.72 -5.77
C ASP A 120 0.08 16.21 -6.09
N PRO A 121 -0.61 16.54 -7.19
CA PRO A 121 -0.86 17.92 -7.57
C PRO A 121 -1.97 18.60 -6.76
N ARG A 122 -2.63 17.90 -5.83
CA ARG A 122 -3.76 18.46 -5.06
C ARG A 122 -3.34 19.74 -4.33
N PRO A 123 -4.19 20.78 -4.37
CA PRO A 123 -3.88 22.05 -3.76
C PRO A 123 -3.96 21.96 -2.23
N LEU A 124 -3.32 22.92 -1.58
CA LEU A 124 -3.63 23.23 -0.19
C LEU A 124 -4.95 23.98 -0.16
N ARG A 125 -5.80 23.65 0.82
CA ARG A 125 -7.07 24.34 1.09
C ARG A 125 -7.14 24.64 2.58
N PRO A 126 -7.75 25.77 2.98
CA PRO A 126 -8.13 26.00 4.36
C PRO A 126 -8.92 24.81 4.91
N VAL A 127 -8.61 24.39 6.13
CA VAL A 127 -9.34 23.27 6.76
C VAL A 127 -10.72 23.77 7.20
N ALA A 128 -11.77 23.22 6.59
CA ALA A 128 -13.15 23.60 6.91
C ALA A 128 -13.51 23.26 8.38
N PRO A 129 -14.26 24.12 9.10
CA PRO A 129 -14.67 23.87 10.48
C PRO A 129 -15.37 22.52 10.69
N GLU A 130 -16.19 22.08 9.72
CA GLU A 130 -16.91 20.81 9.76
C GLU A 130 -15.93 19.62 9.73
N ARG A 131 -14.80 19.80 9.05
CA ARG A 131 -13.74 18.80 8.97
C ARG A 131 -13.02 18.65 10.31
N ILE A 132 -12.75 19.76 10.98
CA ILE A 132 -12.21 19.79 12.34
C ILE A 132 -13.19 19.16 13.33
N ALA A 133 -14.49 19.45 13.21
CA ALA A 133 -15.53 18.86 14.05
C ALA A 133 -15.63 17.34 13.86
N ARG A 134 -15.55 16.83 12.61
CA ARG A 134 -15.49 15.38 12.35
C ARG A 134 -14.25 14.74 12.96
N TYR A 135 -13.09 15.39 12.85
CA TYR A 135 -11.87 14.90 13.46
C TYR A 135 -11.97 14.87 14.98
N ARG A 136 -12.45 15.94 15.61
CA ARG A 136 -12.70 16.01 17.06
C ARG A 136 -13.59 14.88 17.54
N ARG A 137 -14.71 14.64 16.85
CA ARG A 137 -15.62 13.53 17.18
C ARG A 137 -14.91 12.19 17.09
N HIS A 138 -14.18 11.94 16.00
CA HIS A 138 -13.40 10.70 15.85
C HIS A 138 -12.38 10.52 16.98
N LEU A 139 -11.65 11.57 17.36
CA LEU A 139 -10.69 11.53 18.47
C LEU A 139 -11.39 11.11 19.78
N LEU A 140 -12.48 11.80 20.14
CA LEU A 140 -13.21 11.51 21.39
C LEU A 140 -13.82 10.10 21.39
N ASP A 141 -14.39 9.66 20.27
CA ASP A 141 -14.96 8.32 20.14
C ASP A 141 -13.87 7.25 20.38
N GLN A 142 -12.69 7.41 19.77
CA GLN A 142 -11.59 6.46 19.93
C GLN A 142 -10.93 6.52 21.32
N ILE A 143 -10.84 7.70 21.93
CA ILE A 143 -10.35 7.86 23.32
C ILE A 143 -11.31 7.15 24.29
N ALA A 144 -12.63 7.33 24.11
CA ALA A 144 -13.63 6.67 24.94
C ALA A 144 -13.56 5.13 24.82
N ILE A 145 -13.29 4.59 23.63
CA ILE A 145 -13.04 3.15 23.45
C ILE A 145 -11.73 2.74 24.14
N ALA A 146 -10.66 3.53 24.00
CA ALA A 146 -9.37 3.24 24.63
C ALA A 146 -9.47 3.15 26.17
N ARG A 147 -10.30 3.99 26.79
CA ARG A 147 -10.53 3.99 28.25
C ARG A 147 -11.22 2.74 28.77
N GLN A 148 -11.93 2.01 27.91
CA GLN A 148 -12.58 0.75 28.30
C GLN A 148 -11.56 -0.39 28.49
N ALA A 149 -10.38 -0.27 27.88
CA ALA A 149 -9.27 -1.19 28.08
C ALA A 149 -8.38 -0.73 29.24
N ALA A 150 -7.92 -1.70 30.05
CA ALA A 150 -7.02 -1.42 31.16
C ALA A 150 -5.60 -1.10 30.65
N SER A 151 -5.18 -1.76 29.56
CA SER A 151 -3.88 -1.52 28.92
C SER A 151 -3.91 -1.81 27.41
N ALA A 152 -2.86 -1.41 26.69
CA ALA A 152 -2.66 -1.78 25.29
C ALA A 152 -2.42 -3.29 25.09
N GLU A 153 -2.07 -4.03 26.15
CA GLU A 153 -1.84 -5.47 26.10
C GLU A 153 -3.14 -6.29 26.14
N ASP A 154 -4.26 -5.68 26.54
CA ASP A 154 -5.55 -6.37 26.61
C ASP A 154 -6.01 -6.91 25.24
N SER A 155 -6.67 -8.07 25.26
CA SER A 155 -7.01 -8.87 24.07
C SER A 155 -7.98 -8.21 23.10
N ASP A 156 -8.65 -7.12 23.47
CA ASP A 156 -9.73 -6.56 22.67
C ASP A 156 -9.24 -5.84 21.40
N PHE A 157 -7.93 -5.63 21.27
CA PHE A 157 -7.28 -5.03 20.09
C PHE A 157 -6.57 -6.04 19.17
N ILE A 158 -6.97 -7.33 19.14
CA ILE A 158 -6.31 -8.42 18.37
C ILE A 158 -5.92 -8.03 16.92
N GLY A 159 -6.74 -7.23 16.23
CA GLY A 159 -6.47 -6.82 14.84
C GLY A 159 -5.22 -5.94 14.66
N ASP A 160 -4.83 -5.20 15.68
CA ASP A 160 -3.75 -4.20 15.59
C ASP A 160 -2.41 -4.69 16.17
N ARG A 161 -2.38 -5.87 16.83
CA ARG A 161 -1.12 -6.44 17.39
C ARG A 161 -0.04 -6.66 16.34
N GLY A 162 -0.41 -7.06 15.12
CA GLY A 162 0.53 -7.19 14.01
C GLY A 162 1.17 -5.84 13.61
N ILE A 163 0.46 -4.73 13.83
CA ILE A 163 0.98 -3.38 13.56
C ILE A 163 1.96 -2.96 14.66
N ILE A 164 1.68 -3.27 15.94
CA ILE A 164 2.64 -3.04 17.04
C ILE A 164 3.94 -3.79 16.76
N GLN A 165 3.87 -5.08 16.46
CA GLN A 165 5.06 -5.89 16.16
C GLN A 165 5.85 -5.26 15.00
N ARG A 166 5.14 -4.85 13.94
CA ARG A 166 5.78 -4.24 12.77
C ARG A 166 6.45 -2.91 13.10
N GLN A 167 5.85 -2.10 13.95
CA GLN A 167 6.46 -0.86 14.44
C GLN A 167 7.72 -1.17 15.23
N SER A 168 7.69 -2.11 16.17
CA SER A 168 8.85 -2.50 16.97
C SER A 168 10.02 -3.00 16.10
N GLU A 169 9.73 -3.80 15.06
CA GLU A 169 10.74 -4.23 14.08
C GLU A 169 11.40 -3.05 13.36
N LEU A 170 10.61 -2.05 12.95
CA LEU A 170 11.12 -0.86 12.28
C LEU A 170 11.91 0.03 13.23
N ASP A 171 11.43 0.21 14.46
CA ASP A 171 12.12 1.02 15.47
C ASP A 171 13.47 0.39 15.84
N ALA A 172 13.54 -0.95 15.95
CA ALA A 172 14.81 -1.68 16.13
C ALA A 172 15.75 -1.50 14.93
N LEU A 173 15.25 -1.62 13.69
CA LEU A 173 16.02 -1.37 12.48
C LEU A 173 16.61 0.06 12.50
N PHE A 174 15.79 1.06 12.81
CA PHE A 174 16.22 2.45 12.81
C PHE A 174 17.12 2.83 13.98
N ALA A 175 16.99 2.17 15.13
CA ALA A 175 17.96 2.30 16.21
C ALA A 175 19.35 1.82 15.78
N SER A 176 19.42 0.73 15.01
CA SER A 176 20.70 0.24 14.46
C SER A 176 21.20 1.01 13.23
N ARG A 177 20.31 1.73 12.53
CA ARG A 177 20.57 2.46 11.28
C ARG A 177 19.92 3.84 11.27
N PRO A 178 20.46 4.82 12.03
CA PRO A 178 19.90 6.17 12.10
C PRO A 178 20.00 6.92 10.75
N ASP A 179 21.00 6.60 9.92
CA ASP A 179 21.16 7.13 8.56
C ASP A 179 19.99 6.72 7.65
N LEU A 180 19.59 5.44 7.72
CA LEU A 180 18.47 4.91 6.97
C LEU A 180 17.16 5.54 7.44
N LYS A 181 17.00 5.75 8.76
CA LYS A 181 15.83 6.44 9.32
C LYS A 181 15.71 7.86 8.77
N ALA A 182 16.79 8.64 8.85
CA ALA A 182 16.81 10.03 8.40
C ALA A 182 16.43 10.15 6.91
N ASP A 183 17.02 9.31 6.05
CA ASP A 183 16.70 9.31 4.62
C ASP A 183 15.29 8.79 4.33
N SER A 184 14.80 7.81 5.09
CA SER A 184 13.42 7.33 4.97
C SER A 184 12.41 8.41 5.32
N ASP A 185 12.66 9.17 6.39
CA ASP A 185 11.81 10.29 6.80
C ASP A 185 11.83 11.40 5.75
N ALA A 186 13.00 11.75 5.22
CA ALA A 186 13.14 12.75 4.15
C ALA A 186 12.45 12.33 2.84
N LEU A 187 12.55 11.06 2.44
CA LEU A 187 11.84 10.50 1.29
C LEU A 187 10.32 10.50 1.51
N CYS A 188 9.86 10.10 2.69
CA CYS A 188 8.44 10.18 3.07
C CYS A 188 7.90 11.62 2.97
N MET A 189 8.64 12.60 3.51
CA MET A 189 8.27 14.01 3.42
C MET A 189 8.26 14.52 1.97
N THR A 190 9.18 14.04 1.14
CA THR A 190 9.29 14.42 -0.28
C THR A 190 8.04 14.07 -1.09
N CYS A 191 7.40 12.92 -0.80
CA CYS A 191 6.15 12.53 -1.49
C CYS A 191 4.89 13.18 -0.92
N ARG A 192 5.01 13.95 0.18
CA ARG A 192 3.91 14.68 0.85
C ARG A 192 2.70 13.81 1.19
N GLY A 193 2.95 12.59 1.64
CA GLY A 193 1.88 11.70 2.09
C GLY A 193 1.03 11.16 0.95
N GLY A 194 1.65 10.81 -0.18
CA GLY A 194 0.94 10.10 -1.26
C GLY A 194 0.23 8.84 -0.80
N CYS A 195 0.69 8.17 0.26
CA CYS A 195 0.01 7.05 0.91
C CYS A 195 -0.96 7.48 2.04
N CYS A 196 -0.84 8.69 2.59
CA CYS A 196 -1.65 9.18 3.71
C CYS A 196 -3.05 9.66 3.29
N THR A 197 -3.41 9.53 2.02
CA THR A 197 -4.62 10.14 1.47
C THR A 197 -5.90 9.49 1.98
N THR A 198 -5.83 8.21 2.37
CA THR A 198 -6.93 7.46 2.97
C THR A 198 -7.16 7.79 4.44
N GLY A 199 -6.32 8.65 5.04
CA GLY A 199 -6.46 9.03 6.45
C GLY A 199 -7.58 10.02 6.74
N GLY A 200 -8.08 10.76 5.73
CA GLY A 200 -9.23 11.66 5.86
C GLY A 200 -9.23 12.50 7.14
N GLU A 201 -10.36 12.54 7.83
CA GLU A 201 -10.55 13.16 9.15
C GLU A 201 -10.35 12.19 10.32
N HIS A 202 -9.77 11.01 10.12
CA HIS A 202 -9.49 10.07 11.20
C HIS A 202 -7.98 9.86 11.43
N ALA A 203 -7.13 10.29 10.49
CA ALA A 203 -5.67 10.17 10.52
C ALA A 203 -5.15 8.74 10.81
N HIS A 204 -5.96 7.73 10.49
CA HIS A 204 -5.78 6.33 10.91
C HIS A 204 -5.62 6.12 12.43
N LEU A 205 -5.97 7.11 13.25
CA LEU A 205 -5.91 6.99 14.70
C LEU A 205 -7.00 6.03 15.18
N SER A 206 -6.60 5.04 15.96
CA SER A 206 -7.47 4.02 16.54
C SER A 206 -7.46 4.12 18.07
N ALA A 207 -8.41 3.46 18.72
CA ALA A 207 -8.45 3.32 20.17
C ALA A 207 -7.11 2.82 20.73
N LEU A 208 -6.46 1.85 20.09
CA LEU A 208 -5.14 1.38 20.50
C LEU A 208 -4.07 2.47 20.41
N SER A 209 -4.12 3.36 19.41
CA SER A 209 -3.19 4.49 19.31
C SER A 209 -3.30 5.40 20.54
N PHE A 210 -4.52 5.64 21.04
CA PHE A 210 -4.74 6.43 22.25
C PHE A 210 -4.45 5.65 23.53
N ARG A 211 -4.74 4.35 23.57
CA ARG A 211 -4.42 3.50 24.72
C ARG A 211 -2.93 3.53 25.04
N LEU A 212 -2.07 3.49 24.01
CA LEU A 212 -0.62 3.64 24.19
C LEU A 212 -0.22 5.01 24.76
N GLN A 213 -0.91 6.09 24.40
CA GLN A 213 -0.66 7.42 25.00
C GLN A 213 -1.09 7.45 26.46
N LEU A 214 -2.25 6.86 26.76
CA LEU A 214 -2.80 6.77 28.11
C LEU A 214 -1.99 5.83 29.02
N ASP A 215 -1.35 4.80 28.46
CA ASP A 215 -0.42 3.93 29.20
C ASP A 215 0.87 4.69 29.56
N ALA A 216 1.35 5.54 28.66
CA ALA A 216 2.53 6.38 28.90
C ALA A 216 2.24 7.56 29.86
N GLU A 217 1.02 8.11 29.83
CA GLU A 217 0.58 9.22 30.68
C GLU A 217 -0.81 8.92 31.28
N PRO A 218 -0.90 8.12 32.38
CA PRO A 218 -2.18 7.66 32.95
C PRO A 218 -3.13 8.77 33.39
N ASP A 219 -2.59 9.88 33.89
CA ASP A 219 -3.34 11.02 34.42
C ASP A 219 -3.83 11.99 33.33
N LEU A 220 -3.52 11.72 32.06
CA LEU A 220 -3.90 12.59 30.95
C LEU A 220 -5.41 12.58 30.75
N SER A 221 -6.11 13.71 30.94
CA SER A 221 -7.56 13.80 30.68
C SER A 221 -7.89 13.64 29.18
N ASP A 222 -9.10 13.18 28.88
CA ASP A 222 -9.58 12.99 27.50
C ASP A 222 -9.61 14.31 26.72
N GLU A 223 -9.97 15.42 27.36
CA GLU A 223 -9.98 16.76 26.75
C GLU A 223 -8.58 17.22 26.37
N ILE A 224 -7.60 17.07 27.26
CA ILE A 224 -6.20 17.43 26.99
C ILE A 224 -5.62 16.54 25.89
N LEU A 225 -5.91 15.23 25.91
CA LEU A 225 -5.47 14.32 24.85
C LEU A 225 -6.08 14.72 23.50
N CYS A 226 -7.39 15.01 23.45
CA CYS A 226 -8.05 15.50 22.24
C CYS A 226 -7.42 16.81 21.73
N GLU A 227 -7.22 17.78 22.62
CA GLU A 227 -6.64 19.09 22.27
C GLU A 227 -5.21 18.96 21.76
N ARG A 228 -4.42 18.01 22.29
CA ARG A 228 -3.06 17.70 21.81
C ARG A 228 -3.07 17.36 20.31
N TYR A 229 -4.11 16.73 19.79
CA TYR A 229 -4.24 16.43 18.37
C TYR A 229 -4.84 17.60 17.58
N LEU A 230 -5.86 18.27 18.12
CA LEU A 230 -6.51 19.42 17.47
C LEU A 230 -5.55 20.60 17.27
N SER A 231 -4.67 20.85 18.24
CA SER A 231 -3.66 21.92 18.17
C SER A 231 -2.64 21.73 17.05
N ARG A 232 -2.61 20.54 16.43
CA ARG A 232 -1.73 20.17 15.30
C ARG A 232 -2.48 20.13 13.98
N VAL A 233 -3.75 20.50 13.93
CA VAL A 233 -4.45 20.70 12.65
C VAL A 233 -3.88 21.96 12.00
N PRO A 234 -3.34 21.88 10.77
CA PRO A 234 -2.80 23.06 10.09
C PRO A 234 -3.92 24.00 9.65
N ALA A 235 -3.59 25.28 9.43
CA ALA A 235 -4.50 26.22 8.79
C ALA A 235 -4.92 25.76 7.38
N GLU A 236 -3.99 25.18 6.63
CA GLU A 236 -4.23 24.58 5.32
C GLU A 236 -3.74 23.12 5.25
N ALA A 237 -4.58 22.24 4.72
CA ALA A 237 -4.24 20.84 4.48
C ALA A 237 -4.35 20.50 2.99
N LEU A 238 -3.67 19.44 2.55
CA LEU A 238 -3.86 18.91 1.19
C LEU A 238 -5.30 18.43 1.01
N GLU A 239 -5.94 18.92 -0.04
CA GLU A 239 -7.33 18.59 -0.39
C GLU A 239 -7.49 17.06 -0.58
N GLY A 240 -8.52 16.48 0.03
CA GLY A 240 -8.79 15.04 -0.04
C GLY A 240 -7.71 14.13 0.55
N SER A 241 -6.79 14.65 1.38
CA SER A 241 -5.79 13.85 2.11
C SER A 241 -6.13 13.71 3.60
N CYS A 242 -5.23 13.16 4.41
CA CYS A 242 -5.31 13.25 5.87
C CYS A 242 -5.37 14.72 6.34
N ILE A 243 -6.14 15.02 7.39
CA ILE A 243 -6.33 16.38 7.93
C ILE A 243 -5.02 17.02 8.42
N ASN A 244 -4.06 16.21 8.86
CA ASN A 244 -2.75 16.68 9.33
C ASN A 244 -1.70 16.81 8.20
N GLN A 245 -2.06 16.55 6.94
CA GLN A 245 -1.10 16.54 5.85
C GLN A 245 -0.96 17.93 5.20
N THR A 246 0.26 18.48 5.24
CA THR A 246 0.61 19.75 4.60
C THR A 246 1.57 19.55 3.42
N ARG A 247 1.99 20.65 2.80
CA ARG A 247 3.05 20.63 1.77
C ARG A 247 4.42 20.21 2.31
N GLN A 248 4.67 20.38 3.61
CA GLN A 248 5.93 20.03 4.27
C GLN A 248 5.91 18.66 4.97
N GLY A 249 4.78 17.96 4.93
CA GLY A 249 4.62 16.68 5.60
C GLY A 249 3.47 16.69 6.61
N CYS A 250 3.44 15.66 7.44
CA CYS A 250 2.46 15.51 8.51
C CYS A 250 2.79 16.46 9.67
N THR A 251 1.80 17.21 10.17
CA THR A 251 1.95 18.08 11.34
C THR A 251 1.93 17.31 12.66
N LEU A 252 1.51 16.05 12.66
CA LEU A 252 1.67 15.19 13.83
C LEU A 252 3.14 14.75 13.93
N PRO A 253 3.78 14.95 15.10
CA PRO A 253 5.06 14.33 15.40
C PRO A 253 4.90 12.81 15.47
N ARG A 254 5.99 12.06 15.28
CA ARG A 254 5.93 10.59 15.09
C ARG A 254 5.24 9.89 16.26
N GLU A 255 5.45 10.38 17.46
CA GLU A 255 4.91 9.86 18.72
C GLU A 255 3.39 9.99 18.81
N LEU A 256 2.80 10.94 18.07
CA LEU A 256 1.35 11.13 18.00
C LEU A 256 0.72 10.53 16.74
N ARG A 257 1.52 10.11 15.76
CA ARG A 257 0.99 9.45 14.57
C ARG A 257 0.37 8.11 14.95
N SER A 258 -0.62 7.68 14.16
CA SER A 258 -1.20 6.35 14.32
C SER A 258 -0.16 5.24 14.15
N LEU A 259 -0.44 4.08 14.76
CA LEU A 259 0.35 2.87 14.55
C LEU A 259 0.49 2.53 13.06
N THR A 260 -0.58 2.70 12.28
CA THR A 260 -0.55 2.52 10.82
C THR A 260 0.49 3.44 10.18
N CYS A 261 0.50 4.73 10.53
CA CYS A 261 1.48 5.67 9.98
C CYS A 261 2.92 5.36 10.40
N ASN A 262 3.13 4.85 11.62
CA ASN A 262 4.47 4.53 12.13
C ASN A 262 5.03 3.21 11.60
N ALA A 263 4.14 2.25 11.30
CA ALA A 263 4.50 0.93 10.80
C ALA A 263 4.49 0.80 9.26
N TYR A 264 4.00 1.81 8.54
CA TYR A 264 3.82 1.76 7.09
C TYR A 264 4.96 2.44 6.32
N TYR A 265 5.51 1.70 5.34
CA TYR A 265 6.31 2.24 4.26
C TYR A 265 5.76 1.74 2.91
N CYS A 266 5.76 2.60 1.90
CA CYS A 266 5.34 2.23 0.56
C CYS A 266 6.33 1.24 -0.08
N ASP A 267 5.90 0.52 -1.13
CA ASP A 267 6.73 -0.49 -1.79
C ASP A 267 8.09 0.06 -2.26
N GLU A 268 8.15 1.32 -2.67
CA GLU A 268 9.38 1.98 -3.14
C GLU A 268 10.35 2.21 -1.98
N LEU A 269 9.85 2.62 -0.80
CA LEU A 269 10.67 2.76 0.41
C LEU A 269 11.11 1.40 0.98
N LYS A 270 10.24 0.38 0.94
CA LYS A 270 10.64 -0.99 1.31
C LYS A 270 11.77 -1.51 0.44
N ARG A 271 11.70 -1.31 -0.88
CA ARG A 271 12.79 -1.67 -1.81
C ARG A 271 14.06 -0.87 -1.53
N PHE A 272 13.93 0.42 -1.21
CA PHE A 272 15.04 1.25 -0.81
C PHE A 272 15.72 0.73 0.48
N HIS A 273 14.94 0.32 1.49
CA HIS A 273 15.47 -0.26 2.73
C HIS A 273 16.28 -1.53 2.44
N VAL A 274 15.74 -2.44 1.62
CA VAL A 274 16.45 -3.65 1.20
C VAL A 274 17.72 -3.30 0.43
N ALA A 275 17.65 -2.39 -0.54
CA ALA A 275 18.80 -1.98 -1.33
C ALA A 275 19.90 -1.35 -0.45
N ARG A 276 19.55 -0.49 0.52
CA ARG A 276 20.52 0.17 1.41
C ARG A 276 21.08 -0.75 2.52
N ALA A 277 20.53 -1.95 2.65
CA ALA A 277 21.10 -2.99 3.51
C ALA A 277 22.28 -3.71 2.82
N GLU A 278 22.38 -3.63 1.49
CA GLU A 278 23.48 -4.24 0.74
C GLU A 278 24.80 -3.46 0.95
N PRO A 279 25.94 -4.13 1.18
CA PRO A 279 27.23 -3.47 1.45
C PRO A 279 27.73 -2.52 0.35
N ALA A 280 27.30 -2.74 -0.90
CA ALA A 280 27.71 -1.97 -2.07
C ALA A 280 26.70 -0.88 -2.48
N ALA A 281 25.69 -0.62 -1.65
CA ALA A 281 24.66 0.36 -1.98
C ALA A 281 25.20 1.80 -1.91
N GLY A 282 24.89 2.62 -2.93
CA GLY A 282 25.17 4.04 -2.88
C GLY A 282 24.49 4.70 -1.69
N ALA A 283 25.23 5.58 -0.99
CA ALA A 283 24.73 6.29 0.19
C ALA A 283 23.58 7.26 -0.14
N THR A 284 23.47 7.68 -1.41
CA THR A 284 22.55 8.72 -1.87
C THR A 284 21.29 8.13 -2.50
N ALA A 285 20.12 8.63 -2.11
CA ALA A 285 18.86 8.36 -2.79
C ALA A 285 18.52 9.49 -3.77
N LEU A 286 17.95 9.14 -4.93
CA LEU A 286 17.33 10.09 -5.85
C LEU A 286 15.82 9.82 -5.90
N ALA A 287 15.07 10.65 -5.21
CA ALA A 287 13.62 10.69 -5.31
C ALA A 287 13.19 11.25 -6.67
N VAL A 288 12.61 10.37 -7.50
CA VAL A 288 12.03 10.73 -8.80
C VAL A 288 10.53 10.92 -8.59
N LEU A 289 10.12 12.19 -8.52
CA LEU A 289 8.75 12.60 -8.29
C LEU A 289 7.94 12.51 -9.58
N ARG A 290 6.83 11.75 -9.53
CA ARG A 290 5.97 11.46 -10.70
C ARG A 290 4.55 11.92 -10.42
N ARG A 291 3.90 12.53 -11.41
CA ARG A 291 2.58 13.17 -11.28
C ARG A 291 1.46 12.14 -11.15
N HIS A 292 1.33 11.52 -9.98
CA HIS A 292 0.26 10.61 -9.62
C HIS A 292 0.13 10.56 -8.09
N ASP A 293 -1.00 10.10 -7.55
CA ASP A 293 -1.07 9.69 -6.15
C ASP A 293 -0.59 8.23 -5.98
N HIS A 294 -0.44 7.75 -4.75
CA HIS A 294 0.05 6.39 -4.52
C HIS A 294 -0.95 5.31 -5.00
N TRP A 295 -2.25 5.57 -4.89
CA TRP A 295 -3.30 4.57 -5.09
C TRP A 295 -3.63 4.34 -6.56
N HIS A 296 -3.53 5.40 -7.37
CA HIS A 296 -3.74 5.40 -8.81
C HIS A 296 -2.42 5.36 -9.59
N ARG A 297 -1.31 4.96 -8.94
CA ARG A 297 0.02 4.84 -9.59
C ARG A 297 0.06 3.87 -10.78
N ASN A 298 -0.91 2.96 -10.86
CA ASN A 298 -1.06 1.99 -11.93
C ASN A 298 -2.25 2.31 -12.86
N ASP A 299 -2.79 3.53 -12.87
CA ASP A 299 -3.97 3.92 -13.65
C ASP A 299 -3.60 4.56 -14.98
N ALA A 300 -4.38 4.30 -16.04
CA ALA A 300 -3.97 4.56 -17.42
C ALA A 300 -3.94 6.08 -17.66
N GLY A 301 -2.77 6.62 -18.02
CA GLY A 301 -2.69 8.04 -18.39
C GLY A 301 -1.32 8.70 -18.21
N PRO A 302 -1.28 10.05 -18.22
CA PRO A 302 -0.07 10.88 -18.14
C PRO A 302 0.65 10.85 -16.78
N PHE A 303 0.27 9.88 -15.93
CA PHE A 303 0.65 9.73 -14.53
C PHE A 303 2.14 9.38 -14.34
N SER A 304 2.83 8.87 -15.35
CA SER A 304 4.27 8.58 -15.30
C SER A 304 5.18 9.80 -15.51
N ARG A 305 4.61 11.00 -15.75
CA ARG A 305 5.39 12.22 -16.00
C ARG A 305 6.19 12.61 -14.76
N VAL A 306 7.51 12.71 -14.91
CA VAL A 306 8.40 13.22 -13.87
C VAL A 306 8.22 14.72 -13.72
N THR A 307 7.97 15.18 -12.49
CA THR A 307 7.76 16.59 -12.14
C THR A 307 9.00 17.20 -11.49
N ALA A 308 9.74 16.41 -10.72
CA ALA A 308 10.95 16.83 -10.04
C ALA A 308 11.88 15.64 -9.73
N ILE A 309 13.14 15.97 -9.47
CA ILE A 309 14.14 15.02 -8.97
C ILE A 309 14.79 15.67 -7.75
N VAL A 310 14.82 14.92 -6.65
CA VAL A 310 15.31 15.37 -5.35
C VAL A 310 16.38 14.39 -4.87
N ARG A 311 17.56 14.88 -4.54
CA ARG A 311 18.59 14.13 -3.82
C ARG A 311 18.22 14.06 -2.35
N VAL A 312 18.30 12.87 -1.78
CA VAL A 312 18.15 12.66 -0.33
C VAL A 312 19.40 11.95 0.18
N GLU A 313 20.04 12.59 1.16
CA GLU A 313 21.24 12.08 1.80
C GLU A 313 21.38 12.69 3.20
N GLY A 314 21.67 11.84 4.19
CA GLY A 314 21.80 12.28 5.59
C GLY A 314 20.54 12.95 6.15
N GLY A 315 19.36 12.58 5.64
CA GLY A 315 18.07 13.19 5.99
C GLY A 315 17.79 14.53 5.32
N VAL A 316 18.65 14.99 4.41
CA VAL A 316 18.50 16.28 3.73
C VAL A 316 17.97 16.06 2.31
N ALA A 317 16.82 16.66 2.01
CA ALA A 317 16.21 16.65 0.69
C ALA A 317 16.60 17.92 -0.11
N THR A 318 17.37 17.76 -1.18
CA THR A 318 17.85 18.84 -2.04
C THR A 318 17.32 18.68 -3.46
N ALA A 319 16.69 19.72 -4.01
CA ALA A 319 16.17 19.66 -5.37
C ALA A 319 17.32 19.66 -6.41
N CYS A 320 17.35 18.64 -7.28
CA CYS A 320 18.34 18.53 -8.37
C CYS A 320 17.82 19.05 -9.70
N ALA A 321 16.52 18.86 -9.95
CA ALA A 321 15.85 19.34 -11.15
C ALA A 321 14.36 19.52 -10.86
N ARG A 322 13.77 20.61 -11.37
CA ARG A 322 12.33 20.84 -11.26
C ARG A 322 11.80 21.34 -12.59
N ARG A 323 10.86 20.63 -13.20
CA ARG A 323 10.12 21.19 -14.33
C ARG A 323 9.22 22.30 -13.80
N ARG A 324 9.29 23.49 -14.41
CA ARG A 324 8.28 24.53 -14.19
C ARG A 324 6.92 23.99 -14.65
N ARG A 325 5.84 24.48 -14.03
CA ARG A 325 4.45 24.12 -14.41
C ARG A 325 4.15 24.42 -15.89
N ASP A 326 4.91 25.33 -16.50
CA ASP A 326 4.86 25.72 -17.92
C ASP A 326 5.52 24.72 -18.89
N GLY A 327 6.16 23.66 -18.40
CA GLY A 327 6.77 22.62 -19.25
C GLY A 327 8.26 22.82 -19.55
N THR A 328 8.89 23.93 -19.13
CA THR A 328 10.34 24.15 -19.31
C THR A 328 11.18 23.54 -18.17
N THR A 329 12.30 22.91 -18.52
CA THR A 329 13.33 22.39 -17.59
C THR A 329 14.47 23.39 -17.47
N ARG A 330 14.84 23.77 -16.24
CA ARG A 330 16.20 24.24 -15.90
C ARG A 330 16.89 23.14 -15.10
#